data_AF-A0A8H6J560-F1
#
_entry.id   AF-A0A8H6J560-F1
#
_cell.length_a   1.000
_cell.length_b   1.000
_cell.length_c   1.000
_cell.angle_alpha   90.00
_cell.angle_beta   90.00
_cell.angle_gamma   90.00
#
_symmetry.space_group_name_H-M   'P 1'
#
loop_
_entity.id
_entity.type
_entity.pdbx_description
1 polymer ?
#
loop_
_entity_poly.entity_id
_entity_poly.type
_entity_poly.pdbx_seq_one_letter_code
_entity_poly.pdbx_strand_id
1 'polypeptide(L)'
;MAQTHPTDPDLGTREEDWPDPDVDSDAESGADAIRRSEAAMHATIDRSLRRRRCPPHAARDAIPQSLYVKAELRQDELTEGERALLLSRGDVVGKALARPGELTAEEAHEVLGWPAPDAVREAIKRATDGAMSSPTELYAKGKDALDRGEPIESTMSAEEIGMLARGFRDADAGGFPAGPPMMAGLGGPGAGEGMALAASRMGLDLAVFRAAAANETAKIGRRLGLMAPGPAGSEAGSMAGPAPAGGQSADVIGAMHALAQEHELGNVTDEEVAARNAELVGALRATTPHSSLFNAAPGHPALPVPRPAPAFAQMGIFGSAPWPPRVQPRNPHDLFREDAHVSGFEAFQGWYSLSEEVRQAYRESSESLRLEAWALHEGFG
;
A
#
# COMPACT_ATOMS: atom_id res chain seq x y z
N MET A 1 25.68 21.17 11.66
CA MET A 1 25.46 20.51 10.36
C MET A 1 25.89 19.05 10.51
N ALA A 2 24.95 18.13 10.70
CA ALA A 2 25.25 16.71 10.80
C ALA A 2 25.37 16.14 9.38
N GLN A 3 26.59 15.82 8.95
CA GLN A 3 26.83 15.12 7.70
C GLN A 3 26.44 13.66 7.92
N THR A 4 25.31 13.23 7.35
CA THR A 4 24.99 11.82 7.20
C THR A 4 25.89 11.26 6.11
N HIS A 5 27.02 10.68 6.52
CA HIS A 5 27.84 9.88 5.61
C HIS A 5 27.02 8.67 5.12
N PRO A 6 27.10 8.31 3.83
CA PRO A 6 26.54 7.06 3.36
C PRO A 6 27.25 5.91 4.09
N THR A 7 26.52 5.20 4.96
CA THR A 7 27.01 3.98 5.60
C THR A 7 27.26 2.93 4.53
N ASP A 8 28.54 2.58 4.33
CA ASP A 8 28.97 1.48 3.47
C ASP A 8 28.23 0.20 3.88
N PRO A 9 27.48 -0.46 2.96
CA PRO A 9 26.72 -1.66 3.28
C PRO A 9 27.61 -2.83 3.77
N ASP A 10 28.89 -2.82 3.40
CA ASP A 10 29.87 -3.85 3.73
C ASP A 10 30.63 -3.56 5.02
N LEU A 11 30.42 -2.40 5.65
CA LEU A 11 31.09 -2.05 6.91
C LEU A 11 30.84 -3.13 7.98
N GLY A 12 31.91 -3.61 8.61
CA GLY A 12 31.88 -4.68 9.61
C GLY A 12 31.68 -6.08 9.03
N THR A 13 31.99 -6.28 7.75
CA THR A 13 32.09 -7.61 7.11
C THR A 13 33.51 -8.00 6.71
N ARG A 14 34.40 -7.01 6.58
CA ARG A 14 35.79 -7.21 6.15
C ARG A 14 36.71 -7.33 7.38
N GLU A 15 37.83 -8.03 7.21
CA GLU A 15 38.82 -8.22 8.28
C GLU A 15 39.45 -6.88 8.70
N GLU A 16 39.67 -5.98 7.74
CA GLU A 16 40.20 -4.62 7.90
C GLU A 16 39.30 -3.63 8.66
N ASP A 17 38.05 -4.01 8.93
CA ASP A 17 37.10 -3.19 9.69
C ASP A 17 37.20 -3.44 11.21
N TRP A 18 37.93 -4.48 11.64
CA TRP A 18 38.03 -4.87 13.04
C TRP A 18 39.25 -4.24 13.71
N PRO A 19 39.21 -4.03 15.05
CA PRO A 19 40.29 -3.38 15.76
C PRO A 19 41.58 -4.22 15.67
N ASP A 20 42.64 -3.62 15.12
CA ASP A 20 43.99 -4.18 15.12
C ASP A 20 44.70 -3.75 16.40
N PRO A 21 45.09 -4.69 17.29
CA PRO A 21 45.72 -4.38 18.57
C PRO A 21 47.11 -3.77 18.45
N ASP A 22 47.74 -3.85 17.26
CA ASP A 22 49.10 -3.36 17.03
C ASP A 22 49.12 -1.94 16.42
N VAL A 23 47.95 -1.31 16.24
CA VAL A 23 47.85 0.04 15.71
C VAL A 23 48.17 1.07 16.78
N ASP A 24 49.15 1.92 16.50
CA ASP A 24 49.49 3.09 17.31
C ASP A 24 48.33 4.10 17.31
N SER A 25 47.61 4.18 18.43
CA SER A 25 46.44 5.05 18.59
C SER A 25 46.77 6.54 18.55
N ASP A 26 48.04 6.90 18.78
CA ASP A 26 48.49 8.30 18.81
C ASP A 26 48.83 8.82 17.41
N ALA A 27 48.92 7.93 16.42
CA ALA A 27 49.05 8.28 15.01
C ALA A 27 47.69 8.63 14.40
N GLU A 28 47.65 9.57 13.46
CA GLU A 28 46.43 9.95 12.73
C GLU A 28 45.79 8.75 12.01
N SER A 29 46.62 7.83 11.48
CA SER A 29 46.16 6.56 10.93
C SER A 29 45.49 5.64 11.96
N GLY A 30 45.93 5.71 13.22
CA GLY A 30 45.34 4.93 14.31
C GLY A 30 44.00 5.49 14.77
N ALA A 31 43.86 6.81 14.85
CA ALA A 31 42.57 7.45 15.14
C ALA A 31 41.51 7.12 14.07
N ASP A 32 41.91 7.02 12.79
CA ASP A 32 41.03 6.61 11.69
C ASP A 32 40.64 5.12 11.76
N ALA A 33 41.59 4.25 12.12
CA ALA A 33 41.32 2.83 12.32
C ALA A 33 40.34 2.59 13.48
N ILE A 34 40.49 3.32 14.59
CA ILE A 34 39.57 3.26 15.73
C ILE A 34 38.16 3.68 15.30
N ARG A 35 38.01 4.83 14.62
CA ARG A 35 36.71 5.30 14.13
C ARG A 35 36.03 4.30 13.18
N ARG A 36 36.82 3.66 12.28
CA ARG A 36 36.31 2.61 11.38
C ARG A 36 35.82 1.40 12.17
N SER A 37 36.58 0.98 13.19
CA SER A 37 36.22 -0.16 14.03
C SER A 37 34.97 0.08 14.87
N GLU A 38 34.78 1.28 15.42
CA GLU A 38 33.56 1.66 16.13
C GLU A 38 32.35 1.64 15.19
N ALA A 39 32.49 2.23 14.00
CA ALA A 39 31.43 2.24 13.01
C ALA A 39 31.08 0.81 12.53
N ALA A 40 32.07 -0.06 12.36
CA ALA A 40 31.89 -1.48 12.02
C ALA A 40 31.17 -2.28 13.12
N MET A 41 31.49 -2.01 14.40
CA MET A 41 30.79 -2.60 15.54
C MET A 41 29.33 -2.16 15.57
N HIS A 42 29.05 -0.86 15.39
CA HIS A 42 27.68 -0.34 15.32
C HIS A 42 26.91 -0.96 14.16
N ALA A 43 27.49 -1.03 12.96
CA ALA A 43 26.87 -1.66 11.79
C ALA A 43 26.57 -3.16 12.04
N THR A 44 27.46 -3.88 12.72
CA THR A 44 27.27 -5.30 13.07
C THR A 44 26.16 -5.50 14.09
N ILE A 45 26.09 -4.65 15.12
CA ILE A 45 25.02 -4.65 16.12
C ILE A 45 23.68 -4.37 15.43
N ASP A 46 23.61 -3.35 14.58
CA ASP A 46 22.39 -3.01 13.83
C ASP A 46 21.98 -4.14 12.89
N ARG A 47 22.92 -4.79 12.20
CA ARG A 47 22.64 -5.94 11.33
C ARG A 47 22.13 -7.13 12.15
N SER A 48 22.70 -7.39 13.33
CA SER A 48 22.25 -8.42 14.26
C SER A 48 20.84 -8.13 14.81
N LEU A 49 20.57 -6.89 15.20
CA LEU A 49 19.25 -6.44 15.62
C LEU A 49 18.23 -6.55 14.48
N ARG A 50 18.58 -6.16 13.25
CA ARG A 50 17.73 -6.36 12.06
C ARG A 50 17.46 -7.83 11.79
N ARG A 51 18.46 -8.72 11.90
CA ARG A 51 18.27 -10.17 11.77
C ARG A 51 17.39 -10.75 12.87
N ARG A 52 17.43 -10.20 14.09
CA ARG A 52 16.51 -10.60 15.18
C ARG A 52 15.10 -10.06 14.99
N ARG A 53 14.96 -8.88 14.38
CA ARG A 53 13.67 -8.24 14.06
C ARG A 53 13.02 -8.76 12.77
N CYS A 54 13.79 -9.39 11.90
CA CYS A 54 13.31 -10.09 10.70
C CYS A 54 13.33 -11.60 10.97
N PRO A 55 12.20 -12.19 11.36
CA PRO A 55 12.07 -13.64 11.48
C PRO A 55 12.37 -14.30 10.13
N PRO A 56 12.87 -15.55 10.12
CA PRO A 56 13.16 -16.25 8.87
C PRO A 56 11.91 -16.25 8.00
N HIS A 57 12.02 -15.80 6.75
CA HIS A 57 10.90 -15.70 5.79
C HIS A 57 10.00 -16.94 5.76
N ALA A 58 10.57 -18.11 6.01
CA ALA A 58 9.86 -19.39 6.14
C ALA A 58 8.67 -19.37 7.14
N ALA A 59 8.73 -18.59 8.22
CA ALA A 59 7.61 -18.49 9.17
C ALA A 59 6.48 -17.61 8.64
N ARG A 60 6.78 -16.60 7.80
CA ARG A 60 5.77 -15.73 7.19
C ARG A 60 4.99 -16.43 6.08
N ASP A 61 5.67 -17.24 5.28
CA ASP A 61 5.08 -17.99 4.17
C ASP A 61 4.26 -19.21 4.64
N ALA A 62 4.47 -19.66 5.89
CA ALA A 62 3.74 -20.77 6.48
C ALA A 62 2.34 -20.39 6.99
N ILE A 63 2.04 -19.09 7.13
CA ILE A 63 0.76 -18.62 7.66
C ILE A 63 -0.20 -18.39 6.47
N PRO A 64 -1.34 -19.09 6.41
CA PRO A 64 -2.28 -18.94 5.29
C PRO A 64 -2.94 -17.57 5.31
N GLN A 65 -3.16 -16.98 4.13
CA GLN A 65 -3.79 -15.66 3.98
C GLN A 65 -5.18 -15.58 4.64
N SER A 66 -5.95 -16.67 4.60
CA SER A 66 -7.26 -16.76 5.27
C SER A 66 -7.18 -16.55 6.79
N LEU A 67 -6.05 -16.88 7.43
CA LEU A 67 -5.87 -16.63 8.85
C LEU A 67 -5.62 -15.16 9.16
N TYR A 68 -4.93 -14.42 8.28
CA TYR A 68 -4.80 -12.97 8.43
C TYR A 68 -6.16 -12.27 8.32
N VAL A 69 -6.96 -12.64 7.32
CA VAL A 69 -8.32 -12.12 7.13
C VAL A 69 -9.22 -12.48 8.33
N LYS A 70 -9.15 -13.72 8.81
CA LYS A 70 -9.89 -14.13 10.02
C LYS A 70 -9.46 -13.32 11.23
N ALA A 71 -8.16 -13.06 11.39
CA ALA A 71 -7.65 -12.25 12.48
C ALA A 71 -8.17 -10.81 12.41
N GLU A 72 -8.26 -10.19 11.24
CA GLU A 72 -8.84 -8.86 11.11
C GLU A 72 -10.32 -8.82 11.50
N LEU A 73 -11.12 -9.76 10.98
CA LEU A 73 -12.58 -9.68 11.02
C LEU A 73 -13.22 -10.36 12.22
N ARG A 74 -12.56 -11.38 12.79
CA ARG A 74 -13.13 -12.29 13.80
C ARG A 74 -12.09 -12.64 14.87
N GLN A 75 -11.57 -11.61 15.52
CA GLN A 75 -10.55 -11.73 16.57
C GLN A 75 -10.94 -12.70 17.69
N ASP A 76 -12.20 -12.71 18.07
CA ASP A 76 -12.78 -13.54 19.12
C ASP A 76 -12.90 -15.02 18.74
N GLU A 77 -12.94 -15.33 17.44
CA GLU A 77 -13.00 -16.70 16.91
C GLU A 77 -11.59 -17.34 16.71
N LEU A 78 -10.51 -16.62 16.99
CA LEU A 78 -9.16 -17.16 16.92
C LEU A 78 -8.87 -18.13 18.07
N THR A 79 -8.56 -19.36 17.72
CA THR A 79 -8.08 -20.40 18.64
C THR A 79 -6.66 -20.10 19.14
N GLU A 80 -6.24 -20.71 20.25
CA GLU A 80 -4.88 -20.49 20.76
C GLU A 80 -3.79 -21.00 19.79
N GLY A 81 -4.08 -22.08 19.04
CA GLY A 81 -3.17 -22.57 18.00
C GLY A 81 -3.00 -21.57 16.85
N GLU A 82 -4.08 -20.93 16.42
CA GLU A 82 -4.06 -19.86 15.42
C GLU A 82 -3.33 -18.62 15.93
N ARG A 83 -3.55 -18.22 17.20
CA ARG A 83 -2.80 -17.12 17.82
C ARG A 83 -1.31 -17.44 17.93
N ALA A 84 -0.96 -18.65 18.34
CA ALA A 84 0.43 -19.10 18.40
C ALA A 84 1.08 -19.10 17.01
N LEU A 85 0.34 -19.49 15.97
CA LEU A 85 0.81 -19.45 14.58
C LEU A 85 1.05 -18.00 14.11
N LEU A 86 0.13 -17.08 14.39
CA LEU A 86 0.31 -15.64 14.11
C LEU A 86 1.49 -15.04 14.89
N LEU A 87 1.67 -15.42 16.16
CA LEU A 87 2.82 -15.01 16.98
C LEU A 87 4.13 -15.62 16.50
N SER A 88 4.10 -16.83 15.90
CA SER A 88 5.29 -17.45 15.32
C SER A 88 5.89 -16.63 14.18
N ARG A 89 5.09 -15.71 13.61
CA ARG A 89 5.57 -14.68 12.71
C ARG A 89 6.69 -13.85 13.32
N GLY A 90 6.75 -13.66 14.65
CA GLY A 90 7.91 -13.08 15.34
C GLY A 90 8.13 -11.56 15.19
N ASP A 91 7.15 -10.82 14.69
CA ASP A 91 7.18 -9.36 14.56
C ASP A 91 5.94 -8.70 15.18
N VAL A 92 5.94 -7.36 15.27
CA VAL A 92 4.83 -6.59 15.85
C VAL A 92 3.52 -6.75 15.08
N VAL A 93 3.59 -7.07 13.78
CA VAL A 93 2.42 -7.36 12.94
C VAL A 93 1.79 -8.68 13.39
N GLY A 94 2.59 -9.72 13.59
CA GLY A 94 2.13 -11.00 14.16
C GLY A 94 1.47 -10.83 15.53
N LYS A 95 2.05 -9.98 16.39
CA LYS A 95 1.45 -9.61 17.67
C LYS A 95 0.12 -8.87 17.51
N ALA A 96 0.04 -7.90 16.60
CA ALA A 96 -1.18 -7.15 16.32
C ALA A 96 -2.31 -8.05 15.83
N LEU A 97 -1.98 -9.01 14.96
CA LEU A 97 -2.92 -10.00 14.44
C LEU A 97 -3.33 -11.03 15.50
N ALA A 98 -2.41 -11.44 16.37
CA ALA A 98 -2.71 -12.47 17.36
C ALA A 98 -3.42 -11.91 18.59
N ARG A 99 -3.04 -10.72 19.06
CA ARG A 99 -3.48 -10.14 20.34
C ARG A 99 -3.45 -8.59 20.27
N PRO A 100 -4.34 -7.96 19.49
CA PRO A 100 -4.33 -6.50 19.31
C PRO A 100 -4.55 -5.73 20.61
N GLY A 101 -5.20 -6.34 21.61
CA GLY A 101 -5.40 -5.76 22.94
C GLY A 101 -4.13 -5.60 23.78
N GLU A 102 -3.07 -6.35 23.46
CA GLU A 102 -1.79 -6.37 24.19
C GLU A 102 -0.71 -5.48 23.55
N LEU A 103 -1.05 -4.73 22.50
CA LEU A 103 -0.11 -3.79 21.88
C LEU A 103 0.16 -2.60 22.79
N THR A 104 1.43 -2.24 22.95
CA THR A 104 1.81 -0.94 23.52
C THR A 104 1.59 0.18 22.52
N ALA A 105 1.66 1.45 22.97
CA ALA A 105 1.56 2.60 22.07
C ALA A 105 2.67 2.61 21.02
N GLU A 106 3.89 2.24 21.42
CA GLU A 106 5.06 2.15 20.54
C GLU A 106 4.88 1.05 19.50
N GLU A 107 4.41 -0.13 19.90
CA GLU A 107 4.15 -1.25 18.98
C GLU A 107 3.02 -0.90 18.00
N ALA A 108 1.95 -0.23 18.46
CA ALA A 108 0.88 0.22 17.58
C ALA A 108 1.39 1.24 16.54
N HIS A 109 2.24 2.18 16.96
CA HIS A 109 2.90 3.12 16.04
C HIS A 109 3.83 2.41 15.06
N GLU A 110 4.58 1.40 15.50
CA GLU A 110 5.44 0.59 14.64
C GLU A 110 4.63 -0.15 13.57
N VAL A 111 3.50 -0.76 13.94
CA VAL A 111 2.57 -1.44 13.02
C VAL A 111 1.97 -0.45 12.00
N LEU A 112 1.63 0.76 12.42
CA LEU A 112 1.13 1.83 11.55
C LEU A 112 2.23 2.49 10.70
N GLY A 113 3.49 2.10 10.91
CA GLY A 113 4.64 2.71 10.26
C GLY A 113 4.81 4.19 10.63
N TRP A 114 4.43 4.59 11.85
CA TRP A 114 4.56 5.94 12.39
C TRP A 114 5.86 6.09 13.21
N PRO A 115 6.35 7.33 13.39
CA PRO A 115 7.37 7.62 14.40
C PRO A 115 6.91 7.27 15.83
N ALA A 116 7.85 7.32 16.78
CA ALA A 116 7.55 7.12 18.20
C ALA A 116 6.42 8.06 18.68
N PRO A 117 5.61 7.63 19.67
CA PRO A 117 4.43 8.38 20.12
C PRO A 117 4.67 9.86 20.45
N ASP A 118 5.79 10.18 21.10
CA ASP A 118 6.13 11.56 21.45
C ASP A 118 6.50 12.40 20.23
N ALA A 119 7.20 11.82 19.25
CA ALA A 119 7.50 12.51 17.99
C ALA A 119 6.22 12.83 17.21
N VAL A 120 5.28 11.88 17.16
CA VAL A 120 3.96 12.09 16.54
C VAL A 120 3.17 13.19 17.28
N ARG A 121 3.14 13.15 18.62
CA ARG A 121 2.48 14.16 19.45
C ARG A 121 3.02 15.57 19.17
N GLU A 122 4.35 15.72 19.13
CA GLU A 122 4.98 17.02 18.87
C GLU A 122 4.77 17.50 17.43
N ALA A 123 4.76 16.59 16.46
CA ALA A 123 4.41 16.92 15.07
C ALA A 123 2.96 17.43 14.97
N ILE A 124 2.01 16.79 15.64
CA ILE A 124 0.60 17.20 15.65
C ILE A 124 0.44 18.56 16.32
N LYS A 125 1.04 18.79 17.49
CA LYS A 125 0.99 20.10 18.14
C LYS A 125 1.53 21.19 17.25
N ARG A 126 2.64 20.94 16.55
CA ARG A 126 3.23 21.90 15.62
C ARG A 126 2.29 22.22 14.45
N ALA A 127 1.76 21.20 13.78
CA ALA A 127 0.90 21.36 12.60
C ALA A 127 -0.49 21.95 12.91
N THR A 128 -0.86 22.00 14.19
CA THR A 128 -2.20 22.43 14.65
C THR A 128 -2.12 23.66 15.56
N ASP A 129 -0.95 24.31 15.66
CA ASP A 129 -0.68 25.42 16.57
C ASP A 129 -1.07 25.11 18.04
N GLY A 130 -0.93 23.84 18.44
CA GLY A 130 -1.26 23.32 19.77
C GLY A 130 -2.75 23.03 19.99
N ALA A 131 -3.62 23.20 18.98
CA ALA A 131 -5.05 22.93 19.10
C ALA A 131 -5.37 21.44 19.31
N MET A 132 -4.52 20.55 18.79
CA MET A 132 -4.62 19.10 18.98
C MET A 132 -3.28 18.53 19.45
N SER A 133 -3.33 17.35 20.06
CA SER A 133 -2.11 16.69 20.57
C SER A 133 -2.06 15.19 20.31
N SER A 134 -3.15 14.59 19.82
CA SER A 134 -3.24 13.16 19.59
C SER A 134 -3.63 12.82 18.14
N PRO A 135 -3.19 11.65 17.63
CA PRO A 135 -3.65 11.16 16.33
C PRO A 135 -5.17 11.00 16.27
N THR A 136 -5.80 10.53 17.36
CA THR A 136 -7.25 10.30 17.41
C THR A 136 -8.05 11.58 17.19
N GLU A 137 -7.66 12.71 17.79
CA GLU A 137 -8.30 14.01 17.55
C GLU A 137 -8.21 14.43 16.08
N LEU A 138 -7.02 14.28 15.47
CA LEU A 138 -6.79 14.66 14.09
C LEU A 138 -7.57 13.77 13.10
N TYR A 139 -7.62 12.46 13.36
CA TYR A 139 -8.43 11.54 12.57
C TYR A 139 -9.93 11.79 12.74
N ALA A 140 -10.40 12.10 13.95
CA ALA A 140 -11.80 12.46 14.19
C ALA A 140 -12.20 13.71 13.39
N LYS A 141 -11.36 14.73 13.36
CA LYS A 141 -11.58 15.94 12.55
C LYS A 141 -11.74 15.63 11.06
N GLY A 142 -10.87 14.77 10.51
CA GLY A 142 -10.98 14.33 9.13
C GLY A 142 -12.21 13.47 8.87
N LYS A 143 -12.55 12.60 9.82
CA LYS A 143 -13.74 11.74 9.75
C LYS A 143 -15.03 12.56 9.72
N ASP A 144 -15.13 13.61 10.55
CA ASP A 144 -16.28 14.51 10.56
C ASP A 144 -16.50 15.23 9.22
N ALA A 145 -15.45 15.45 8.42
CA ALA A 145 -15.60 15.94 7.05
C ALA A 145 -16.14 14.85 6.12
N LEU A 146 -15.58 13.65 6.18
CA LEU A 146 -16.02 12.51 5.37
C LEU A 146 -17.47 12.11 5.66
N ASP A 147 -17.88 12.07 6.92
CA ASP A 147 -19.24 11.73 7.34
C ASP A 147 -20.27 12.77 6.85
N ARG A 148 -19.84 14.03 6.64
CA ARG A 148 -20.66 15.09 6.03
C ARG A 148 -20.62 15.09 4.50
N GLY A 149 -19.86 14.18 3.88
CA GLY A 149 -19.65 14.14 2.43
C GLY A 149 -18.83 15.31 1.90
N GLU A 150 -18.08 16.00 2.77
CA GLU A 150 -17.22 17.12 2.42
C GLU A 150 -15.78 16.63 2.14
N PRO A 151 -15.03 17.29 1.24
CA PRO A 151 -13.60 17.03 1.09
C PRO A 151 -12.87 17.34 2.41
N ILE A 152 -11.86 16.57 2.78
CA ILE A 152 -11.12 16.75 4.05
C ILE A 152 -10.45 18.14 4.14
N GLU A 153 -10.16 18.76 3.00
CA GLU A 153 -9.64 20.13 2.85
C GLU A 153 -10.60 21.21 3.35
N SER A 154 -11.89 20.88 3.53
CA SER A 154 -12.88 21.81 4.09
C SER A 154 -12.67 22.07 5.59
N THR A 155 -12.09 21.12 6.32
CA THR A 155 -11.90 21.20 7.77
C THR A 155 -10.43 21.17 8.16
N MET A 156 -9.59 20.47 7.38
CA MET A 156 -8.18 20.24 7.69
C MET A 156 -7.26 21.17 6.89
N SER A 157 -6.20 21.66 7.54
CA SER A 157 -5.18 22.47 6.88
C SER A 157 -4.35 21.62 5.91
N ALA A 158 -3.70 22.28 4.95
CA ALA A 158 -2.80 21.59 4.02
C ALA A 158 -1.63 20.89 4.73
N GLU A 159 -1.18 21.43 5.88
CA GLU A 159 -0.13 20.85 6.70
C GLU A 159 -0.61 19.60 7.43
N GLU A 160 -1.80 19.65 8.04
CA GLU A 160 -2.46 18.51 8.68
C GLU A 160 -2.64 17.34 7.70
N ILE A 161 -3.15 17.63 6.50
CA ILE A 161 -3.35 16.63 5.44
C ILE A 161 -2.02 16.04 4.97
N GLY A 162 -1.03 16.90 4.71
CA GLY A 162 0.29 16.45 4.29
C GLY A 162 0.97 15.57 5.35
N MET A 163 0.83 15.91 6.62
CA MET A 163 1.34 15.13 7.74
C MET A 163 0.67 13.75 7.83
N LEU A 164 -0.65 13.68 7.70
CA LEU A 164 -1.38 12.41 7.67
C LEU A 164 -0.93 11.52 6.51
N ALA A 165 -0.82 12.08 5.30
CA ALA A 165 -0.39 11.36 4.12
C ALA A 165 1.04 10.80 4.23
N ARG A 166 1.92 11.50 4.96
CA ARG A 166 3.30 11.07 5.25
C ARG A 166 3.42 10.15 6.47
N GLY A 167 2.32 9.82 7.14
CA GLY A 167 2.33 9.04 8.38
C GLY A 167 3.16 9.72 9.47
N PHE A 168 2.94 11.02 9.68
CA PHE A 168 3.55 11.86 10.72
C PHE A 168 5.07 12.06 10.61
N ARG A 169 5.68 11.78 9.46
CA ARG A 169 7.10 12.13 9.20
C ARG A 169 7.23 13.58 8.72
N ASP A 170 8.32 14.23 9.12
CA ASP A 170 8.68 15.56 8.64
C ASP A 170 8.93 15.55 7.12
N ALA A 171 8.54 16.63 6.44
CA ALA A 171 8.68 16.76 4.99
C ALA A 171 10.15 16.82 4.54
N ASP A 172 11.03 17.33 5.41
CA ASP A 172 12.45 17.59 5.13
C ASP A 172 13.35 16.38 5.39
N ALA A 173 12.80 15.23 5.78
CA ALA A 173 13.56 14.01 6.07
C ALA A 173 14.19 13.34 4.82
N GLY A 174 14.38 14.09 3.73
CA GLY A 174 15.31 13.77 2.65
C GLY A 174 14.89 12.69 1.67
N GLY A 175 13.70 12.12 1.82
CA GLY A 175 13.13 11.20 0.85
C GLY A 175 11.63 11.26 0.93
N PHE A 176 10.98 11.57 -0.18
CA PHE A 176 9.66 10.98 -0.41
C PHE A 176 9.93 9.47 -0.36
N PRO A 177 9.48 8.70 0.66
CA PRO A 177 9.50 7.26 0.50
C PRO A 177 8.77 6.98 -0.81
N ALA A 178 9.26 6.04 -1.62
CA ALA A 178 8.77 5.74 -2.96
C ALA A 178 7.33 5.15 -2.95
N GLY A 179 6.38 5.86 -2.34
CA GLY A 179 5.06 5.45 -1.92
C GLY A 179 4.75 5.98 -0.51
N PRO A 180 3.48 6.26 -0.17
CA PRO A 180 3.06 6.48 1.21
C PRO A 180 3.68 5.38 2.10
N PRO A 181 4.25 5.68 3.28
CA PRO A 181 4.91 4.67 4.12
C PRO A 181 4.00 3.48 4.49
N MET A 182 2.67 3.66 4.44
CA MET A 182 1.72 2.53 4.47
C MET A 182 1.93 1.55 3.30
N MET A 183 2.13 2.02 2.07
CA MET A 183 2.32 1.18 0.88
C MET A 183 3.62 0.37 0.92
N ALA A 184 4.69 0.89 1.53
CA ALA A 184 5.93 0.14 1.72
C ALA A 184 5.80 -0.94 2.83
N GLY A 185 5.00 -0.66 3.87
CA GLY A 185 4.69 -1.63 4.94
C GLY A 185 3.69 -2.72 4.52
N LEU A 186 2.82 -2.44 3.55
CA LEU A 186 1.83 -3.38 2.99
C LEU A 186 2.45 -4.52 2.16
N GLY A 187 3.76 -4.50 1.89
CA GLY A 187 4.41 -5.52 1.05
C GLY A 187 4.51 -6.91 1.68
N GLY A 188 4.28 -7.04 3.00
CA GLY A 188 4.32 -8.33 3.70
C GLY A 188 2.92 -8.93 3.91
N PRO A 189 2.75 -10.26 3.82
CA PRO A 189 1.49 -10.92 4.16
C PRO A 189 1.00 -10.50 5.55
N GLY A 190 -0.30 -10.21 5.73
CA GLY A 190 -0.88 -9.83 7.02
C GLY A 190 -0.61 -8.40 7.49
N ALA A 191 0.20 -7.60 6.76
CA ALA A 191 0.54 -6.24 7.19
C ALA A 191 -0.66 -5.29 7.13
N GLY A 192 -1.52 -5.43 6.12
CA GLY A 192 -2.73 -4.61 5.98
C GLY A 192 -3.73 -4.90 7.10
N GLU A 193 -3.94 -6.18 7.39
CA GLU A 193 -4.82 -6.68 8.44
C GLU A 193 -4.33 -6.27 9.84
N GLY A 194 -3.01 -6.38 10.09
CA GLY A 194 -2.40 -5.94 11.34
C GLY A 194 -2.52 -4.42 11.53
N MET A 195 -2.36 -3.65 10.45
CA MET A 195 -2.54 -2.21 10.45
C MET A 195 -3.99 -1.80 10.71
N ALA A 196 -4.95 -2.47 10.10
CA ALA A 196 -6.38 -2.25 10.34
C ALA A 196 -6.76 -2.49 11.81
N LEU A 197 -6.26 -3.57 12.41
CA LEU A 197 -6.46 -3.87 13.82
C LEU A 197 -5.83 -2.83 14.74
N ALA A 198 -4.58 -2.42 14.47
CA ALA A 198 -3.90 -1.38 15.24
C ALA A 198 -4.62 -0.02 15.14
N ALA A 199 -5.05 0.35 13.92
CA ALA A 199 -5.81 1.58 13.68
C ALA A 199 -7.15 1.57 14.43
N SER A 200 -7.92 0.49 14.29
CA SER A 200 -9.20 0.30 14.97
C SER A 200 -9.05 0.38 16.49
N ARG A 201 -8.02 -0.26 17.05
CA ARG A 201 -7.71 -0.23 18.49
C ARG A 201 -7.45 1.18 19.02
N MET A 202 -6.86 2.05 18.20
CA MET A 202 -6.59 3.46 18.50
C MET A 202 -7.78 4.38 18.18
N GLY A 203 -8.89 3.85 17.67
CA GLY A 203 -10.07 4.62 17.26
C GLY A 203 -9.84 5.44 15.99
N LEU A 204 -8.95 4.98 15.11
CA LEU A 204 -8.56 5.67 13.88
C LEU A 204 -9.35 5.14 12.69
N ASP A 205 -9.87 6.05 11.87
CA ASP A 205 -10.53 5.70 10.62
C ASP A 205 -9.55 5.75 9.45
N LEU A 206 -9.18 4.59 8.90
CA LEU A 206 -8.26 4.49 7.77
C LEU A 206 -8.79 5.16 6.49
N ALA A 207 -10.10 5.47 6.39
CA ALA A 207 -10.64 6.28 5.29
C ALA A 207 -10.03 7.69 5.28
N VAL A 208 -9.77 8.28 6.45
CA VAL A 208 -9.15 9.61 6.58
C VAL A 208 -7.73 9.59 6.04
N PHE A 209 -6.95 8.56 6.39
CA PHE A 209 -5.61 8.38 5.82
C PHE A 209 -5.65 8.24 4.30
N ARG A 210 -6.56 7.40 3.76
CA ARG A 210 -6.69 7.19 2.31
C ARG A 210 -7.06 8.49 1.58
N ALA A 211 -7.97 9.28 2.15
CA ALA A 211 -8.34 10.59 1.61
C ALA A 211 -7.13 11.56 1.61
N ALA A 212 -6.35 11.60 2.70
CA ALA A 212 -5.15 12.42 2.79
C ALA A 212 -4.07 12.00 1.78
N ALA A 213 -3.82 10.69 1.64
CA ALA A 213 -2.87 10.14 0.68
C ALA A 213 -3.30 10.43 -0.77
N ALA A 214 -4.60 10.30 -1.08
CA ALA A 214 -5.14 10.64 -2.40
C ALA A 214 -4.99 12.14 -2.70
N ASN A 215 -5.25 13.02 -1.71
CA ASN A 215 -5.08 14.46 -1.86
C ASN A 215 -3.62 14.83 -2.19
N GLU A 216 -2.64 14.30 -1.45
CA GLU A 216 -1.22 14.55 -1.72
C GLU A 216 -0.78 13.97 -3.06
N THR A 217 -1.22 12.76 -3.42
CA THR A 217 -0.96 12.16 -4.73
C THR A 217 -1.48 13.06 -5.86
N ALA A 218 -2.69 13.60 -5.72
CA ALA A 218 -3.26 14.52 -6.69
C ALA A 218 -2.50 15.86 -6.75
N LYS A 219 -1.99 16.38 -5.62
CA LYS A 219 -1.13 17.58 -5.61
C LYS A 219 0.17 17.34 -6.38
N ILE A 220 0.80 16.19 -6.19
CA ILE A 220 2.03 15.82 -6.91
C ILE A 220 1.75 15.65 -8.40
N GLY A 221 0.67 14.96 -8.76
CA GLY A 221 0.24 14.81 -10.15
C GLY A 221 0.04 16.16 -10.85
N ARG A 222 -0.59 17.13 -10.17
CA ARG A 222 -0.74 18.51 -10.67
C ARG A 222 0.60 19.24 -10.82
N ARG A 223 1.51 19.10 -9.84
CA ARG A 223 2.85 19.73 -9.89
C ARG A 223 3.71 19.18 -11.03
N LEU A 224 3.57 17.89 -11.34
CA LEU A 224 4.32 17.22 -12.40
C LEU A 224 3.63 17.30 -13.78
N GLY A 225 2.49 18.00 -13.89
CA GLY A 225 1.73 18.07 -15.15
C GLY A 225 1.13 16.74 -15.61
N LEU A 226 1.09 15.73 -14.73
CA LEU A 226 0.54 14.39 -15.01
C LEU A 226 -1.00 14.34 -14.87
N MET A 227 -1.61 15.38 -14.29
CA MET A 227 -3.05 15.56 -14.21
C MET A 227 -3.44 16.89 -14.85
N ALA A 228 -4.42 16.85 -15.75
CA ALA A 228 -4.98 18.06 -16.34
C ALA A 228 -5.51 18.99 -15.23
N PRO A 229 -5.31 20.32 -15.33
CA PRO A 229 -5.96 21.25 -14.42
C PRO A 229 -7.47 21.06 -14.55
N GLY A 230 -8.12 20.67 -13.44
CA GLY A 230 -9.58 20.74 -13.36
C GLY A 230 -10.02 22.18 -13.68
N PRO A 231 -11.19 22.39 -14.30
CA PRO A 231 -11.65 23.72 -14.69
C PRO A 231 -11.67 24.62 -13.46
N ALA A 232 -10.78 25.62 -13.45
CA ALA A 232 -10.71 26.60 -12.40
C ALA A 232 -11.83 27.63 -12.60
N GLY A 233 -12.75 27.70 -11.62
CA GLY A 233 -13.63 28.86 -11.41
C GLY A 233 -14.81 29.01 -12.38
N SER A 234 -16.00 28.66 -11.91
CA SER A 234 -17.22 29.42 -12.25
C SER A 234 -18.04 29.59 -10.99
N GLU A 235 -17.91 30.76 -10.38
CA GLU A 235 -18.89 31.28 -9.45
C GLU A 235 -20.19 31.64 -10.18
N ALA A 236 -21.30 31.44 -9.47
CA ALA A 236 -22.62 32.04 -9.68
C ALA A 236 -23.38 31.67 -10.97
N GLY A 237 -24.09 30.54 -10.90
CA GLY A 237 -25.21 30.22 -11.78
C GLY A 237 -26.14 29.22 -11.11
N SER A 238 -27.09 29.72 -10.32
CA SER A 238 -28.16 28.92 -9.70
C SER A 238 -28.95 28.18 -10.78
N MET A 239 -28.81 26.87 -10.83
CA MET A 239 -29.76 25.93 -11.42
C MET A 239 -29.77 24.70 -10.52
N ALA A 240 -30.93 24.45 -9.90
CA ALA A 240 -31.20 23.23 -9.15
C ALA A 240 -31.11 22.03 -10.11
N GLY A 241 -29.96 21.37 -10.11
CA GLY A 241 -29.75 20.04 -10.69
C GLY A 241 -29.88 18.97 -9.61
N PRO A 242 -30.25 17.73 -9.98
CA PRO A 242 -30.46 16.64 -9.03
C PRO A 242 -29.16 16.26 -8.32
N ALA A 243 -29.30 15.89 -7.04
CA ALA A 243 -28.20 15.54 -6.14
C ALA A 243 -27.23 14.50 -6.73
N PRO A 244 -25.93 14.54 -6.37
CA PRO A 244 -24.94 13.62 -6.91
C PRO A 244 -25.19 12.18 -6.45
N ALA A 245 -25.36 11.27 -7.40
CA ALA A 245 -25.56 9.83 -7.23
C ALA A 245 -24.29 9.07 -6.77
N GLY A 246 -23.49 9.67 -5.86
CA GLY A 246 -22.23 9.11 -5.39
C GLY A 246 -22.37 7.95 -4.40
N GLY A 247 -23.53 7.80 -3.75
CA GLY A 247 -23.75 6.76 -2.73
C GLY A 247 -23.97 5.35 -3.30
N GLN A 248 -24.70 5.23 -4.41
CA GLN A 248 -25.14 3.92 -4.92
C GLN A 248 -23.99 3.06 -5.46
N SER A 249 -22.94 3.68 -6.03
CA SER A 249 -21.79 2.94 -6.56
C SER A 249 -20.93 2.34 -5.45
N ALA A 250 -20.81 3.02 -4.31
CA ALA A 250 -20.08 2.52 -3.14
C ALA A 250 -20.83 1.34 -2.49
N ASP A 251 -22.16 1.43 -2.40
CA ASP A 251 -23.02 0.37 -1.85
C ASP A 251 -22.95 -0.91 -2.70
N VAL A 252 -22.90 -0.80 -4.03
CA VAL A 252 -22.78 -1.97 -4.92
C VAL A 252 -21.40 -2.64 -4.81
N ILE A 253 -20.33 -1.86 -4.70
CA ILE A 253 -18.97 -2.42 -4.51
C ILE A 253 -18.90 -3.15 -3.16
N GLY A 254 -19.49 -2.60 -2.10
CA GLY A 254 -19.61 -3.26 -0.81
C GLY A 254 -20.39 -4.57 -0.89
N ALA A 255 -21.52 -4.59 -1.61
CA ALA A 255 -22.34 -5.78 -1.81
C ALA A 255 -21.61 -6.89 -2.60
N MET A 256 -20.86 -6.53 -3.65
CA MET A 256 -20.06 -7.50 -4.41
C MET A 256 -18.93 -8.11 -3.57
N HIS A 257 -18.30 -7.31 -2.69
CA HIS A 257 -17.26 -7.79 -1.78
C HIS A 257 -17.84 -8.74 -0.72
N ALA A 258 -18.98 -8.40 -0.12
CA ALA A 258 -19.67 -9.26 0.84
C ALA A 258 -20.09 -10.60 0.21
N LEU A 259 -20.58 -10.59 -1.03
CA LEU A 259 -20.97 -11.80 -1.76
C LEU A 259 -19.78 -12.72 -2.08
N ALA A 260 -18.65 -12.15 -2.51
CA ALA A 260 -17.41 -12.90 -2.73
C ALA A 260 -16.91 -13.55 -1.42
N GLN A 261 -17.07 -12.84 -0.30
CA GLN A 261 -16.70 -13.35 1.00
C GLN A 261 -17.63 -14.49 1.47
N GLU A 262 -18.95 -14.38 1.26
CA GLU A 262 -19.86 -15.49 1.58
C GLU A 262 -19.56 -16.74 0.74
N HIS A 263 -19.10 -16.56 -0.50
CA HIS A 263 -18.71 -17.65 -1.40
C HIS A 263 -17.45 -18.38 -0.93
N GLU A 264 -16.42 -17.63 -0.53
CA GLU A 264 -15.19 -18.20 0.05
C GLU A 264 -15.45 -18.98 1.34
N LEU A 265 -16.51 -18.63 2.07
CA LEU A 265 -16.95 -19.33 3.27
C LEU A 265 -17.83 -20.56 2.97
N GLY A 266 -18.17 -20.81 1.70
CA GLY A 266 -19.05 -21.91 1.29
C GLY A 266 -20.52 -21.72 1.66
N ASN A 267 -20.93 -20.48 2.00
CA ASN A 267 -22.30 -20.16 2.39
C ASN A 267 -23.24 -19.91 1.20
N VAL A 268 -22.67 -19.70 0.01
CA VAL A 268 -23.39 -19.44 -1.24
C VAL A 268 -22.71 -20.25 -2.34
N THR A 269 -23.51 -20.80 -3.24
CA THR A 269 -22.99 -21.59 -4.37
C THR A 269 -22.45 -20.68 -5.48
N ASP A 270 -21.64 -21.22 -6.38
CA ASP A 270 -21.16 -20.51 -7.57
C ASP A 270 -22.32 -19.90 -8.40
N GLU A 271 -23.44 -20.60 -8.48
CA GLU A 271 -24.64 -20.20 -9.23
C GLU A 271 -25.35 -19.02 -8.57
N GLU A 272 -25.44 -19.01 -7.24
CA GLU A 272 -26.02 -17.89 -6.48
C GLU A 272 -25.13 -16.64 -6.55
N VAL A 273 -23.82 -16.81 -6.53
CA VAL A 273 -22.84 -15.73 -6.71
C VAL A 273 -22.95 -15.13 -8.11
N ALA A 274 -23.07 -15.97 -9.15
CA ALA A 274 -23.26 -15.52 -10.52
C ALA A 274 -24.58 -14.75 -10.69
N ALA A 275 -25.68 -15.26 -10.13
CA ALA A 275 -27.00 -14.61 -10.21
C ALA A 275 -27.02 -13.24 -9.50
N ARG A 276 -26.52 -13.15 -8.26
CA ARG A 276 -26.48 -11.90 -7.50
C ARG A 276 -25.52 -10.88 -8.10
N ASN A 277 -24.37 -11.31 -8.63
CA ASN A 277 -23.47 -10.40 -9.35
C ASN A 277 -24.12 -9.86 -10.64
N ALA A 278 -24.88 -10.68 -11.36
CA ALA A 278 -25.61 -10.22 -12.54
C ALA A 278 -26.66 -9.14 -12.19
N GLU A 279 -27.36 -9.30 -11.05
CA GLU A 279 -28.30 -8.31 -10.53
C GLU A 279 -27.62 -6.99 -10.15
N LEU A 280 -26.52 -7.06 -9.40
CA LEU A 280 -25.72 -5.89 -8.98
C LEU A 280 -25.14 -5.12 -10.18
N VAL A 281 -24.65 -5.82 -11.20
CA VAL A 281 -24.18 -5.22 -12.45
C VAL A 281 -25.34 -4.63 -13.26
N GLY A 282 -26.52 -5.27 -13.23
CA GLY A 282 -27.74 -4.74 -13.82
C GLY A 282 -28.17 -3.41 -13.18
N ALA A 283 -28.10 -3.32 -11.85
CA ALA A 283 -28.39 -2.09 -11.10
C ALA A 283 -27.42 -0.96 -11.48
N LEU A 284 -26.11 -1.24 -11.56
CA LEU A 284 -25.10 -0.26 -12.01
C LEU A 284 -25.34 0.26 -13.43
N ARG A 285 -25.79 -0.61 -14.34
CA ARG A 285 -26.13 -0.20 -15.71
C ARG A 285 -27.38 0.68 -15.75
N ALA A 286 -28.36 0.40 -14.92
CA ALA A 286 -29.59 1.19 -14.85
C ALA A 286 -29.37 2.60 -14.28
N THR A 287 -28.35 2.81 -13.45
CA THR A 287 -28.03 4.09 -12.81
C THR A 287 -27.07 4.96 -13.63
N THR A 288 -26.48 4.44 -14.71
CA THR A 288 -25.55 5.20 -15.55
C THR A 288 -26.29 5.79 -16.75
N PRO A 289 -26.46 7.12 -16.88
CA PRO A 289 -27.09 7.70 -18.06
C PRO A 289 -26.22 7.46 -19.29
N HIS A 290 -26.68 6.61 -20.22
CA HIS A 290 -25.98 6.32 -21.47
C HIS A 290 -26.06 7.50 -22.44
N SER A 291 -24.89 8.04 -22.82
CA SER A 291 -24.69 8.59 -24.16
C SER A 291 -24.80 7.44 -25.17
N SER A 292 -25.94 7.42 -25.87
CA SER A 292 -26.26 6.50 -26.95
C SER A 292 -25.31 6.68 -28.14
N LEU A 293 -24.43 5.70 -28.41
CA LEU A 293 -23.71 5.60 -29.69
C LEU A 293 -23.51 4.20 -30.28
N PHE A 294 -24.09 3.13 -29.73
CA PHE A 294 -24.05 1.82 -30.40
C PHE A 294 -25.40 1.12 -30.37
N ASN A 295 -26.17 1.32 -31.44
CA ASN A 295 -27.22 0.41 -31.85
C ASN A 295 -26.58 -0.70 -32.69
N ALA A 296 -26.65 -1.96 -32.24
CA ALA A 296 -26.31 -3.12 -33.04
C ALA A 296 -27.53 -4.06 -33.13
N ALA A 297 -27.83 -4.47 -34.37
CA ALA A 297 -28.98 -5.27 -34.78
C ALA A 297 -28.97 -6.71 -34.21
N PRO A 298 -30.12 -7.42 -34.16
CA PRO A 298 -30.22 -8.74 -33.55
C PRO A 298 -29.78 -9.84 -34.53
N GLY A 299 -28.86 -10.72 -34.11
CA GLY A 299 -28.54 -11.92 -34.91
C GLY A 299 -27.29 -12.75 -34.61
N HIS A 300 -26.48 -12.49 -33.58
CA HIS A 300 -25.29 -13.32 -33.30
C HIS A 300 -25.29 -13.97 -31.90
N PRO A 301 -24.81 -15.23 -31.77
CA PRO A 301 -24.78 -15.96 -30.52
C PRO A 301 -23.78 -15.33 -29.53
N ALA A 302 -24.17 -15.30 -28.26
CA ALA A 302 -23.42 -14.68 -27.17
C ALA A 302 -22.05 -15.34 -26.97
N LEU A 303 -20.99 -14.53 -27.06
CA LEU A 303 -19.67 -14.87 -26.54
C LEU A 303 -19.61 -14.55 -25.03
N PRO A 304 -18.76 -15.25 -24.24
CA PRO A 304 -18.66 -15.02 -22.80
C PRO A 304 -18.14 -13.61 -22.52
N VAL A 305 -18.87 -12.88 -21.67
CA VAL A 305 -18.56 -11.50 -21.28
C VAL A 305 -17.29 -11.51 -20.41
N PRO A 306 -16.25 -10.74 -20.74
CA PRO A 306 -15.05 -10.65 -19.91
C PRO A 306 -15.36 -9.89 -18.61
N ARG A 307 -14.83 -10.43 -17.50
CA ARG A 307 -14.88 -9.84 -16.15
C ARG A 307 -14.25 -8.44 -16.19
N PRO A 308 -14.84 -7.40 -15.56
CA PRO A 308 -14.21 -6.08 -15.51
C PRO A 308 -12.92 -6.18 -14.70
N ALA A 309 -11.81 -5.76 -15.31
CA ALA A 309 -10.51 -5.75 -14.66
C ALA A 309 -10.47 -4.69 -13.53
N PRO A 310 -9.73 -4.93 -12.43
CA PRO A 310 -9.62 -3.98 -11.32
C PRO A 310 -9.08 -2.62 -11.80
N ALA A 311 -9.36 -1.54 -11.08
CA ALA A 311 -8.98 -0.17 -11.46
C ALA A 311 -7.48 0.02 -11.79
N PHE A 312 -6.60 -0.84 -11.26
CA PHE A 312 -5.17 -0.86 -11.56
C PHE A 312 -4.81 -1.51 -12.91
N ALA A 313 -5.65 -2.40 -13.45
CA ALA A 313 -5.48 -2.95 -14.80
C ALA A 313 -5.72 -1.89 -15.89
N GLN A 314 -6.54 -0.86 -15.60
CA GLN A 314 -6.74 0.29 -16.49
C GLN A 314 -5.48 1.15 -16.62
N MET A 315 -4.51 1.03 -15.70
CA MET A 315 -3.22 1.73 -15.79
C MET A 315 -2.21 0.99 -16.69
N GLY A 316 -2.54 -0.21 -17.19
CA GLY A 316 -1.70 -1.00 -18.08
C GLY A 316 -0.38 -1.49 -17.47
N ILE A 317 -0.21 -1.38 -16.15
CA ILE A 317 0.99 -1.78 -15.41
C ILE A 317 1.00 -3.29 -15.15
N PHE A 318 -0.17 -3.88 -14.99
CA PHE A 318 -0.35 -5.30 -14.69
C PHE A 318 -0.88 -6.05 -15.92
N GLY A 319 -0.41 -7.28 -16.13
CA GLY A 319 -0.90 -8.16 -17.19
C GLY A 319 -2.39 -8.50 -17.01
N SER A 320 -3.02 -9.01 -18.07
CA SER A 320 -4.47 -9.24 -18.15
C SER A 320 -4.97 -10.53 -17.46
N ALA A 321 -4.07 -11.47 -17.12
CA ALA A 321 -4.43 -12.81 -16.66
C ALA A 321 -3.39 -13.41 -15.68
N PRO A 322 -3.77 -14.42 -14.87
CA PRO A 322 -2.87 -15.03 -13.90
C PRO A 322 -1.70 -15.78 -14.56
N TRP A 323 -0.57 -15.77 -13.87
CA TRP A 323 0.62 -16.55 -14.19
C TRP A 323 0.55 -17.96 -13.58
N PRO A 324 1.26 -18.96 -14.13
CA PRO A 324 1.34 -20.29 -13.51
C PRO A 324 1.93 -20.22 -12.08
N PRO A 325 1.51 -21.09 -11.13
CA PRO A 325 1.83 -20.96 -9.70
C PRO A 325 3.31 -20.99 -9.31
N ARG A 326 4.19 -21.47 -10.20
CA ARG A 326 5.64 -21.64 -9.96
C ARG A 326 6.52 -20.76 -10.84
N VAL A 327 5.92 -19.89 -11.64
CA VAL A 327 6.65 -18.99 -12.55
C VAL A 327 6.58 -17.58 -11.99
N GLN A 328 7.72 -16.89 -11.92
CA GLN A 328 7.76 -15.51 -11.49
C GLN A 328 7.01 -14.63 -12.51
N PRO A 329 5.98 -13.88 -12.09
CA PRO A 329 5.25 -12.98 -12.98
C PRO A 329 6.17 -11.90 -13.58
N ARG A 330 6.05 -11.67 -14.88
CA ARG A 330 6.81 -10.64 -15.61
C ARG A 330 5.84 -9.63 -16.20
N ASN A 331 5.48 -8.62 -15.42
CA ASN A 331 4.51 -7.61 -15.84
C ASN A 331 5.11 -6.67 -16.91
N PRO A 332 4.28 -5.99 -17.71
CA PRO A 332 4.75 -5.06 -18.75
C PRO A 332 5.72 -4.00 -18.21
N HIS A 333 5.46 -3.49 -17.00
CA HIS A 333 6.32 -2.51 -16.32
C HIS A 333 7.68 -3.10 -15.91
N ASP A 334 7.72 -4.36 -15.46
CA ASP A 334 8.96 -5.04 -15.09
C ASP A 334 9.85 -5.27 -16.31
N LEU A 335 9.26 -5.64 -17.45
CA LEU A 335 9.98 -5.78 -18.72
C LEU A 335 10.61 -4.46 -19.18
N PHE A 336 9.84 -3.37 -19.14
CA PHE A 336 10.38 -2.04 -19.43
C PHE A 336 11.52 -1.67 -18.48
N ARG A 337 11.35 -1.91 -17.18
CA ARG A 337 12.36 -1.60 -16.16
C ARG A 337 13.69 -2.31 -16.47
N GLU A 338 13.62 -3.58 -16.85
CA GLU A 338 14.78 -4.38 -17.23
C GLU A 338 15.44 -3.86 -18.52
N ASP A 339 14.67 -3.63 -19.58
CA ASP A 339 15.16 -3.16 -20.88
C ASP A 339 15.82 -1.78 -20.81
N ALA A 340 15.22 -0.86 -20.04
CA ALA A 340 15.70 0.51 -19.90
C ALA A 340 16.78 0.66 -18.81
N HIS A 341 17.10 -0.42 -18.08
CA HIS A 341 18.06 -0.42 -16.96
C HIS A 341 17.81 0.67 -15.91
N VAL A 342 16.53 1.00 -15.66
CA VAL A 342 16.11 2.00 -14.67
C VAL A 342 15.51 1.29 -13.46
N SER A 343 15.43 1.95 -12.30
CA SER A 343 14.81 1.35 -11.10
C SER A 343 14.02 2.37 -10.29
N GLY A 344 13.19 1.88 -9.36
CA GLY A 344 12.42 2.74 -8.46
C GLY A 344 11.50 3.74 -9.18
N PHE A 345 11.55 5.00 -8.75
CA PHE A 345 10.67 6.05 -9.24
C PHE A 345 10.95 6.46 -10.70
N GLU A 346 12.19 6.35 -11.15
CA GLU A 346 12.57 6.65 -12.55
C GLU A 346 11.91 5.67 -13.52
N ALA A 347 11.82 4.38 -13.15
CA ALA A 347 11.09 3.38 -13.94
C ALA A 347 9.59 3.68 -14.01
N PHE A 348 9.02 4.23 -12.94
CA PHE A 348 7.61 4.64 -12.94
C PHE A 348 7.38 5.84 -13.87
N GLN A 349 8.18 6.91 -13.75
CA GLN A 349 8.07 8.07 -14.65
C GLN A 349 8.36 7.75 -16.12
N GLY A 350 9.40 6.95 -16.36
CA GLY A 350 9.79 6.50 -17.69
C GLY A 350 8.64 5.77 -18.38
N TRP A 351 7.97 4.85 -17.66
CA TRP A 351 6.82 4.11 -18.18
C TRP A 351 5.68 5.02 -18.66
N TYR A 352 5.30 6.04 -17.89
CA TYR A 352 4.23 6.96 -18.28
C TYR A 352 4.62 7.96 -19.37
N SER A 353 5.91 8.11 -19.61
CA SER A 353 6.45 8.95 -20.68
C SER A 353 6.55 8.20 -22.01
N LEU A 354 6.35 6.87 -22.01
CA LEU A 354 6.26 6.06 -23.23
C LEU A 354 4.97 6.35 -23.99
N SER A 355 5.04 6.29 -25.32
CA SER A 355 3.85 6.33 -26.16
C SER A 355 2.97 5.10 -25.89
N GLU A 356 1.68 5.20 -26.25
CA GLU A 356 0.75 4.09 -26.06
C GLU A 356 1.16 2.86 -26.89
N GLU A 357 1.71 3.08 -28.08
CA GLU A 357 2.21 2.01 -28.95
C GLU A 357 3.36 1.23 -28.30
N VAL A 358 4.30 1.92 -27.65
CA VAL A 358 5.42 1.27 -26.95
C VAL A 358 4.92 0.52 -25.72
N ARG A 359 4.00 1.09 -24.94
CA ARG A 359 3.40 0.40 -23.79
C ARG A 359 2.61 -0.83 -24.24
N GLN A 360 1.92 -0.76 -25.38
CA GLN A 360 1.20 -1.88 -25.95
C GLN A 360 2.15 -3.02 -26.36
N ALA A 361 3.32 -2.70 -26.94
CA ALA A 361 4.34 -3.72 -27.26
C ALA A 361 4.84 -4.46 -26.00
N TYR A 362 5.04 -3.76 -24.89
CA TYR A 362 5.38 -4.39 -23.61
C TYR A 362 4.26 -5.27 -23.05
N ARG A 363 2.99 -4.89 -23.25
CA ARG A 363 1.84 -5.73 -22.89
C ARG A 363 1.81 -7.02 -23.69
N GLU A 364 2.01 -6.93 -25.00
CA GLU A 364 2.04 -8.08 -25.90
C GLU A 364 3.21 -9.02 -25.58
N SER A 365 4.37 -8.45 -25.23
CA SER A 365 5.55 -9.22 -24.81
C SER A 365 5.30 -9.95 -23.49
N SER A 366 4.73 -9.27 -22.48
CA SER A 366 4.35 -9.87 -21.20
C SER A 366 3.34 -11.00 -21.38
N GLU A 367 2.33 -10.80 -22.22
CA GLU A 367 1.30 -11.80 -22.50
C GLU A 367 1.87 -13.02 -23.24
N SER A 368 2.79 -12.79 -24.18
CA SER A 368 3.48 -13.88 -24.90
C SER A 368 4.30 -14.75 -23.93
N LEU A 369 5.06 -14.13 -23.03
CA LEU A 369 5.81 -14.84 -21.98
C LEU A 369 4.88 -15.61 -21.04
N ARG A 370 3.73 -15.04 -20.71
CA ARG A 370 2.73 -15.70 -19.85
C ARG A 370 2.13 -16.94 -20.52
N LEU A 371 1.79 -16.85 -21.81
CA LEU A 371 1.27 -17.98 -22.59
C LEU A 371 2.32 -19.08 -22.75
N GLU A 372 3.58 -18.72 -23.02
CA GLU A 372 4.69 -19.68 -23.07
C GLU A 372 4.89 -20.39 -21.72
N ALA A 373 4.83 -19.64 -20.62
CA ALA A 373 4.93 -20.20 -19.27
C ALA A 373 3.80 -21.20 -18.97
N TRP A 374 2.56 -20.92 -19.40
CA TRP A 374 1.44 -21.86 -19.28
C TRP A 374 1.64 -23.11 -20.14
N ALA A 375 2.09 -22.96 -21.39
CA ALA A 375 2.36 -24.10 -22.26
C ALA A 375 3.45 -25.02 -21.68
N LEU A 376 4.50 -24.45 -21.07
CA LEU A 376 5.51 -25.23 -20.35
C LEU A 376 4.90 -25.90 -19.11
N HIS A 377 4.12 -25.17 -18.31
CA HIS A 377 3.50 -25.71 -17.10
C HIS A 377 2.59 -26.91 -17.39
N GLU A 378 1.79 -26.85 -18.45
CA GLU A 378 0.92 -27.94 -18.90
C GLU A 378 1.69 -29.10 -19.54
N GLY A 379 2.84 -28.83 -20.17
CA GLY A 379 3.71 -29.88 -20.76
C GLY A 379 4.51 -30.71 -19.74
N PHE A 380 4.64 -30.22 -18.50
CA PHE A 380 5.29 -30.93 -17.38
C PHE A 380 4.28 -31.56 -16.39
N GLY A 381 2.98 -31.49 -16.70
CA GLY A 381 1.88 -32.00 -15.88
C GLY A 381 1.56 -33.48 -16.08
#